data_AF-A0A534NB76-F1
#
_entry.id   AF-A0A534NB76-F1
#
_cell.length_a   1.000
_cell.length_b   1.000
_cell.length_c   1.000
_cell.angle_alpha   90.00
_cell.angle_beta   90.00
_cell.angle_gamma   90.00
#
_symmetry.space_group_name_H-M   'P 1'
#
loop_
_entity.id
_entity.type
_entity.pdbx_description
1 polymer ?
#
loop_
_entity_poly.entity_id
_entity_poly.type
_entity_poly.pdbx_seq_one_letter_code
_entity_poly.pdbx_strand_id
1 'polypeptide(L)'
;MAAPGEKRSFAQDFFFELMRDSQRVRAVYLAERERWVRSLEISRREEILFELEMLLRGLDRFFNLRNLFGDLQPPPERDWKEELKAARDALHRSVHLSRKLIEQRQEQALLFRNFVEGSLADDRARARLGAELREQRTPEESLFLLRTGLVAHQGILDHLLRLDGAPQSLFLDVGRALQHELFVSRYFCPPAALEFRAEYDRIGSVLLLEGLRLLDDEKKRRAFALGLLASFRALRSLRYVPSPPAAHTRRVLVILALVRSELHALVGYLESDLPRLYPGAGAPVAAGKAAAQKIRDVLASVPPLLAQPLTDRAQLDFQRDKLVEATKECVGILANALDPAMGHYALFEDDAARTDQSERLRKDLWVFREMCHYTAHALQQPDATPDAAEPLRRYATEFRDVGYQLLRHSDRELFDRFLDLLEGWSGRRGESTQIRLQRLHDDCQRFAEILERALELVSKRSELQKIPIDDASYREALAKVQKGR
;
A
#
# COMPACT_ATOMS: atom_id res chain seq x y z
N MET A 1 -8.95 -34.22 42.90
CA MET A 1 -7.68 -33.55 42.58
C MET A 1 -7.86 -32.78 41.28
N ALA A 2 -8.11 -31.47 41.38
CA ALA A 2 -8.24 -30.59 40.22
C ALA A 2 -6.85 -30.06 39.82
N ALA A 3 -6.54 -30.07 38.52
CA ALA A 3 -5.29 -29.57 37.96
C ALA A 3 -5.17 -28.04 38.15
N PRO A 4 -3.97 -27.51 38.43
CA PRO A 4 -3.78 -26.08 38.68
C PRO A 4 -3.88 -25.30 37.37
N GLY A 5 -4.79 -24.32 37.35
CA GLY A 5 -4.99 -23.42 36.22
C GLY A 5 -3.73 -22.64 35.84
N GLU A 6 -3.49 -22.55 34.54
CA GLU A 6 -2.51 -21.65 33.93
C GLU A 6 -2.82 -20.21 34.36
N LYS A 7 -2.11 -19.72 35.37
CA LYS A 7 -1.96 -18.28 35.57
C LYS A 7 -1.11 -17.76 34.42
N ARG A 8 -1.76 -17.32 33.33
CA ARG A 8 -1.12 -16.37 32.41
C ARG A 8 -0.57 -15.22 33.27
N SER A 9 0.73 -14.95 33.12
CA SER A 9 1.39 -13.93 33.91
C SER A 9 0.76 -12.59 33.56
N PHE A 10 0.22 -11.89 34.56
CA PHE A 10 -0.32 -10.53 34.44
C PHE A 10 0.57 -9.59 33.60
N ALA A 11 1.89 -9.79 33.64
CA ALA A 11 2.84 -9.05 32.81
C ALA A 11 2.68 -9.35 31.31
N GLN A 12 2.50 -10.60 30.90
CA GLN A 12 2.26 -10.96 29.49
C GLN A 12 0.93 -10.37 28.99
N ASP A 13 -0.14 -10.48 29.78
CA ASP A 13 -1.44 -9.91 29.41
C ASP A 13 -1.39 -8.37 29.33
N PHE A 14 -0.68 -7.69 30.23
CA PHE A 14 -0.43 -6.25 30.18
C PHE A 14 0.42 -5.84 28.96
N PHE A 15 1.48 -6.58 28.62
CA PHE A 15 2.27 -6.34 27.40
C PHE A 15 1.44 -6.55 26.13
N PHE A 16 0.59 -7.58 26.09
CA PHE A 16 -0.33 -7.80 24.96
C PHE A 16 -1.39 -6.70 24.85
N GLU A 17 -1.92 -6.21 25.97
CA GLU A 17 -2.85 -5.07 25.99
C GLU A 17 -2.18 -3.77 25.52
N LEU A 18 -0.96 -3.47 26.00
CA LEU A 18 -0.18 -2.30 25.57
C LEU A 18 0.20 -2.36 24.08
N MET A 19 0.55 -3.55 23.58
CA MET A 19 0.80 -3.78 22.15
C MET A 19 -0.47 -3.64 21.31
N ARG A 20 -1.61 -4.07 21.83
CA ARG A 20 -2.91 -3.90 21.16
C ARG A 20 -3.34 -2.43 21.14
N ASP A 21 -3.10 -1.69 22.22
CA ASP A 21 -3.43 -0.27 22.31
C ASP A 21 -2.52 0.59 21.43
N SER A 22 -1.22 0.29 21.35
CA SER A 22 -0.31 0.94 20.40
C SER A 22 -0.67 0.63 18.94
N GLN A 23 -1.10 -0.60 18.62
CA GLN A 23 -1.63 -0.95 17.30
C GLN A 23 -2.96 -0.23 16.99
N ARG A 24 -3.86 -0.10 17.97
CA ARG A 24 -5.12 0.66 17.82
C ARG A 24 -4.87 2.14 17.57
N VAL A 25 -3.98 2.75 18.36
CA VAL A 25 -3.57 4.16 18.17
C VAL A 25 -2.97 4.35 16.78
N ARG A 26 -2.12 3.43 16.33
CA ARG A 26 -1.57 3.46 14.96
C ARG A 26 -2.66 3.33 13.90
N ALA A 27 -3.64 2.47 14.09
CA ALA A 27 -4.77 2.33 13.17
C ALA A 27 -5.60 3.62 13.06
N VAL A 28 -5.79 4.35 14.16
CA VAL A 28 -6.49 5.65 14.15
C VAL A 28 -5.72 6.66 13.31
N TYR A 29 -4.40 6.80 13.51
CA TYR A 29 -3.58 7.71 12.70
C TYR A 29 -3.57 7.32 11.22
N LEU A 30 -3.52 6.03 10.91
CA LEU A 30 -3.58 5.57 9.51
C LEU A 30 -4.94 5.88 8.86
N ALA A 31 -6.05 5.69 9.58
CA ALA A 31 -7.38 6.03 9.08
C ALA A 31 -7.56 7.54 8.87
N GLU A 32 -7.01 8.36 9.77
CA GLU A 32 -7.02 9.81 9.62
C GLU A 32 -6.12 10.27 8.45
N ARG A 33 -4.93 9.70 8.31
CA ARG A 33 -4.06 9.92 7.14
C ARG A 33 -4.77 9.54 5.84
N GLU A 34 -5.46 8.40 5.81
CA GLU A 34 -6.21 7.96 4.65
C GLU A 34 -7.30 8.98 4.27
N ARG A 35 -8.08 9.46 5.24
CA ARG A 35 -9.09 10.53 5.01
C ARG A 35 -8.45 11.82 4.51
N TRP A 36 -7.32 12.20 5.08
CA TRP A 36 -6.57 13.37 4.65
C TRP A 36 -6.11 13.23 3.20
N VAL A 37 -5.47 12.11 2.82
CA VAL A 37 -5.05 11.84 1.43
C VAL A 37 -6.24 11.91 0.48
N ARG A 38 -7.42 11.41 0.88
CA ARG A 38 -8.65 11.48 0.07
C ARG A 38 -9.12 12.92 -0.16
N SER A 39 -8.92 13.81 0.81
CA SER A 39 -9.33 15.22 0.74
C SER A 39 -8.42 16.09 -0.15
N LEU A 40 -7.17 15.69 -0.38
CA LEU A 40 -6.20 16.48 -1.14
C LEU A 40 -6.61 16.67 -2.61
N GLU A 41 -6.80 17.92 -3.05
CA GLU A 41 -7.08 18.26 -4.46
C GLU A 41 -5.83 18.22 -5.36
N ILE A 42 -5.01 17.17 -5.22
CA ILE A 42 -3.73 17.00 -5.92
C ILE A 42 -3.82 15.81 -6.88
N SER A 43 -3.58 16.08 -8.16
CA SER A 43 -3.45 15.05 -9.19
C SER A 43 -2.38 14.02 -8.81
N ARG A 44 -2.73 12.73 -8.90
CA ARG A 44 -1.81 11.61 -8.61
C ARG A 44 -1.25 11.61 -7.18
N ARG A 45 -1.97 12.16 -6.20
CA ARG A 45 -1.61 12.16 -4.77
C ARG A 45 -1.15 10.79 -4.23
N GLU A 46 -1.80 9.69 -4.65
CA GLU A 46 -1.41 8.32 -4.29
C GLU A 46 -0.04 7.91 -4.85
N GLU A 47 0.31 8.38 -6.06
CA GLU A 47 1.63 8.13 -6.66
C GLU A 47 2.71 8.94 -5.93
N ILE A 48 2.42 10.20 -5.61
CA ILE A 48 3.32 11.08 -4.85
C ILE A 48 3.57 10.48 -3.45
N LEU A 49 2.51 10.04 -2.77
CA LEU A 49 2.59 9.42 -1.45
C LEU A 49 3.35 8.08 -1.49
N PHE A 50 3.09 7.24 -2.49
CA PHE A 50 3.84 6.00 -2.70
C PHE A 50 5.34 6.28 -2.86
N GLU A 51 5.71 7.23 -3.75
CA GLU A 51 7.11 7.57 -4.00
C GLU A 51 7.77 8.10 -2.72
N LEU A 52 7.08 8.95 -1.97
CA LEU A 52 7.56 9.46 -0.69
C LEU A 52 7.83 8.30 0.29
N GLU A 53 6.85 7.45 0.57
CA GLU A 53 7.01 6.36 1.55
C GLU A 53 7.96 5.26 1.06
N MET A 54 8.09 5.07 -0.25
CA MET A 54 9.14 4.24 -0.84
C MET A 54 10.52 4.82 -0.48
N LEU A 55 10.75 6.11 -0.68
CA LEU A 55 12.03 6.73 -0.35
C LEU A 55 12.31 6.76 1.15
N LEU A 56 11.31 7.02 1.99
CA LEU A 56 11.47 6.98 3.45
C LEU A 56 11.83 5.57 3.96
N ARG A 57 11.16 4.53 3.46
CA ARG A 57 11.55 3.13 3.73
C ARG A 57 12.94 2.82 3.18
N GLY A 58 13.23 3.29 1.96
CA GLY A 58 14.53 3.11 1.35
C GLY A 58 15.64 3.70 2.21
N LEU A 59 15.48 4.94 2.69
CA LEU A 59 16.43 5.59 3.58
C LEU A 59 16.61 4.81 4.90
N ASP A 60 15.53 4.36 5.54
CA ASP A 60 15.60 3.51 6.75
C ASP A 60 16.41 2.23 6.51
N ARG A 61 16.21 1.58 5.36
CA ARG A 61 16.88 0.30 5.02
C ARG A 61 18.27 0.47 4.44
N PHE A 62 18.59 1.63 3.86
CA PHE A 62 19.82 1.86 3.12
C PHE A 62 21.05 1.81 4.03
N PHE A 63 20.95 2.28 5.28
CA PHE A 63 22.08 2.28 6.20
C PHE A 63 22.37 0.92 6.86
N ASN A 64 21.54 -0.09 6.59
CA ASN A 64 21.82 -1.45 7.00
C ASN A 64 22.74 -2.13 5.97
N LEU A 65 23.98 -2.43 6.36
CA LEU A 65 25.00 -3.02 5.50
C LEU A 65 24.54 -4.33 4.82
N ARG A 66 23.63 -5.09 5.43
CA ARG A 66 23.06 -6.32 4.83
C ARG A 66 22.24 -6.04 3.56
N ASN A 67 21.71 -4.82 3.44
CA ASN A 67 20.88 -4.39 2.31
C ASN A 67 21.70 -3.75 1.19
N LEU A 68 22.88 -3.22 1.50
CA LEU A 68 23.72 -2.49 0.55
C LEU A 68 24.48 -3.36 -0.43
N PHE A 69 24.43 -4.67 -0.25
CA PHE A 69 25.23 -5.66 -0.95
C PHE A 69 26.74 -5.31 -0.99
N GLY A 70 27.56 -6.22 -0.50
CA GLY A 70 29.02 -6.16 -0.58
C GLY A 70 29.59 -7.39 0.08
N ASP A 71 30.91 -7.41 0.26
CA ASP A 71 31.47 -8.22 1.33
C ASP A 71 30.73 -7.86 2.63
N LEU A 72 30.32 -8.88 3.40
CA LEU A 72 29.69 -8.67 4.71
C LEU A 72 30.57 -7.84 5.64
N GLN A 73 31.86 -7.77 5.33
CA GLN A 73 32.87 -6.94 5.95
C GLN A 73 33.66 -6.21 4.85
N PRO A 74 33.21 -5.02 4.42
CA PRO A 74 33.96 -4.21 3.47
C PRO A 74 35.30 -3.76 4.09
N PRO A 75 36.33 -3.48 3.27
CA PRO A 75 37.62 -2.99 3.76
C PRO A 75 37.44 -1.71 4.60
N PRO A 76 38.16 -1.55 5.74
CA PRO A 76 38.02 -0.38 6.62
C PRO A 76 38.30 0.96 5.94
N GLU A 77 39.15 0.96 4.91
CA GLU A 77 39.59 2.16 4.17
C GLU A 77 38.63 2.56 3.04
N ARG A 78 37.58 1.78 2.79
CA ARG A 78 36.61 2.08 1.74
C ARG A 78 35.93 3.41 1.99
N ASP A 79 35.87 4.24 0.96
CA ASP A 79 35.11 5.49 0.96
C ASP A 79 33.61 5.24 0.73
N TRP A 80 32.77 5.83 1.59
CA TRP A 80 31.31 5.74 1.59
C TRP A 80 30.61 6.99 1.04
N LYS A 81 31.37 7.87 0.38
CA LYS A 81 30.89 9.18 -0.09
C LYS A 81 29.81 9.06 -1.17
N GLU A 82 29.87 8.04 -2.02
CA GLU A 82 28.86 7.84 -3.07
C GLU A 82 27.50 7.39 -2.49
N GLU A 83 27.51 6.59 -1.44
CA GLU A 83 26.33 6.16 -0.69
C GLU A 83 25.71 7.35 0.05
N LEU A 84 26.53 8.19 0.68
CA LEU A 84 26.06 9.44 1.30
C LEU A 84 25.46 10.41 0.26
N LYS A 85 26.02 10.49 -0.96
CA LYS A 85 25.41 11.25 -2.06
C LYS A 85 24.07 10.65 -2.49
N ALA A 86 23.96 9.32 -2.56
CA ALA A 86 22.70 8.65 -2.89
C ALA A 86 21.62 8.91 -1.83
N ALA A 87 21.97 8.83 -0.54
CA ALA A 87 21.08 9.16 0.57
C ALA A 87 20.64 10.63 0.50
N ARG A 88 21.57 11.56 0.26
CA ARG A 88 21.25 12.99 0.07
C ARG A 88 20.28 13.22 -1.10
N ASP A 89 20.52 12.59 -2.25
CA ASP A 89 19.66 12.75 -3.43
C ASP A 89 18.23 12.17 -3.16
N ALA A 90 18.12 11.11 -2.37
CA ALA A 90 16.84 10.55 -1.91
C ALA A 90 16.13 11.45 -0.87
N LEU A 91 16.88 12.04 0.07
CA LEU A 91 16.36 13.04 1.03
C LEU A 91 15.81 14.26 0.30
N HIS A 92 16.56 14.82 -0.65
CA HIS A 92 16.13 15.96 -1.44
C HIS A 92 14.82 15.67 -2.19
N ARG A 93 14.68 14.46 -2.77
CA ARG A 93 13.43 14.06 -3.42
C ARG A 93 12.28 13.89 -2.42
N SER A 94 12.54 13.34 -1.24
CA SER A 94 11.54 13.19 -0.17
C SER A 94 11.04 14.56 0.32
N VAL A 95 11.93 15.54 0.50
CA VAL A 95 11.58 16.93 0.81
C VAL A 95 10.69 17.52 -0.29
N HIS A 96 11.03 17.33 -1.56
CA HIS A 96 10.23 17.81 -2.68
C HIS A 96 8.82 17.19 -2.72
N LEU A 97 8.71 15.88 -2.50
CA LEU A 97 7.42 15.17 -2.50
C LEU A 97 6.54 15.56 -1.30
N SER A 98 7.13 15.69 -0.10
CA SER A 98 6.40 16.13 1.08
C SER A 98 5.77 17.51 0.90
N ARG A 99 6.49 18.46 0.28
CA ARG A 99 5.96 19.80 -0.03
C ARG A 99 4.77 19.75 -1.00
N LYS A 100 4.74 18.79 -1.93
CA LYS A 100 3.63 18.65 -2.88
C LYS A 100 2.32 18.19 -2.23
N LEU A 101 2.40 17.52 -1.08
CA LEU A 101 1.24 16.97 -0.39
C LEU A 101 0.62 17.92 0.64
N ILE A 102 1.22 19.09 0.88
CA ILE A 102 0.68 20.10 1.79
C ILE A 102 0.06 21.24 0.98
N GLU A 103 -1.18 21.60 1.28
CA GLU A 103 -1.85 22.74 0.67
C GLU A 103 -1.11 24.05 0.98
N GLN A 104 -1.06 24.96 0.01
CA GLN A 104 -0.27 26.20 0.11
C GLN A 104 -0.66 27.07 1.32
N ARG A 105 -1.95 27.14 1.66
CA ARG A 105 -2.42 27.92 2.82
C ARG A 105 -1.92 27.33 4.15
N GLN A 106 -2.00 26.01 4.30
CA GLN A 106 -1.54 25.33 5.51
C GLN A 106 -0.01 25.40 5.62
N GLU A 107 0.69 25.24 4.50
CA GLU A 107 2.13 25.40 4.40
C GLU A 107 2.59 26.78 4.91
N GLN A 108 1.93 27.86 4.47
CA GLN A 108 2.26 29.22 4.92
C GLN A 108 2.06 29.41 6.43
N ALA A 109 0.98 28.85 6.99
CA ALA A 109 0.72 28.93 8.43
C ALA A 109 1.78 28.20 9.25
N LEU A 110 2.19 27.00 8.81
CA LEU A 110 3.23 26.20 9.47
C LEU A 110 4.61 26.85 9.36
N LEU A 111 4.96 27.42 8.19
CA LEU A 111 6.19 28.18 8.01
C LEU A 111 6.24 29.42 8.89
N PHE A 112 5.13 30.17 8.99
CA PHE A 112 5.06 31.35 9.86
C PHE A 112 5.24 30.95 11.33
N ARG A 113 4.58 29.88 11.78
CA ARG A 113 4.73 29.35 13.13
C ARG A 113 6.18 28.95 13.44
N ASN A 114 6.82 28.23 12.51
CA ASN A 114 8.23 27.84 12.66
C ASN A 114 9.17 29.05 12.67
N PHE A 115 8.89 30.09 11.87
CA PHE A 115 9.62 31.35 11.89
C PHE A 115 9.49 32.07 13.24
N VAL A 116 8.27 32.15 13.80
CA VAL A 116 8.05 32.73 15.13
C VAL A 116 8.84 31.96 16.19
N GLU A 117 8.75 30.63 16.19
CA GLU A 117 9.49 29.76 17.12
C GLU A 117 11.01 29.96 17.05
N GLY A 118 11.57 30.00 15.84
CA GLY A 118 13.02 30.05 15.63
C GLY A 118 13.65 31.44 15.70
N SER A 119 12.90 32.51 15.41
CA SER A 119 13.47 33.86 15.23
C SER A 119 12.90 34.93 16.18
N LEU A 120 11.69 34.75 16.70
CA LEU A 120 11.00 35.80 17.48
C LEU A 120 10.68 35.39 18.92
N ALA A 121 10.55 34.10 19.19
CA ALA A 121 10.11 33.58 20.49
C ALA A 121 11.23 33.56 21.54
N ASP A 122 10.89 33.96 22.76
CA ASP A 122 11.68 33.66 23.95
C ASP A 122 11.67 32.14 24.26
N ASP A 123 12.51 31.69 25.18
CA ASP A 123 12.68 30.25 25.43
C ASP A 123 11.39 29.58 25.93
N ARG A 124 10.54 30.30 26.66
CA ARG A 124 9.26 29.78 27.16
C ARG A 124 8.26 29.62 26.02
N ALA A 125 8.12 30.63 25.16
CA ALA A 125 7.26 30.58 23.99
C ALA A 125 7.76 29.53 22.99
N ARG A 126 9.08 29.41 22.79
CA ARG A 126 9.69 28.37 21.96
C ARG A 126 9.36 26.97 22.48
N ALA A 127 9.54 26.73 23.78
CA ALA A 127 9.21 25.45 24.39
C ALA A 127 7.74 25.08 24.22
N ARG A 128 6.83 26.04 24.36
CA ARG A 128 5.39 25.85 24.16
C ARG A 128 5.04 25.57 22.69
N LEU A 129 5.48 26.42 21.76
CA LEU A 129 5.19 26.28 20.33
C LEU A 129 5.72 24.96 19.77
N GLY A 130 6.94 24.59 20.16
CA GLY A 130 7.55 23.32 19.80
C GLY A 130 6.84 22.12 20.44
N ALA A 131 6.34 22.23 21.68
CA ALA A 131 5.55 21.18 22.30
C ALA A 131 4.24 20.95 21.55
N GLU A 132 3.52 22.03 21.24
CA GLU A 132 2.29 21.98 20.46
C GLU A 132 2.52 21.38 19.05
N LEU A 133 3.68 21.60 18.42
CA LEU A 133 3.97 21.04 17.08
C LEU A 133 4.36 19.56 17.17
N ARG A 134 5.08 19.17 18.22
CA ARG A 134 5.42 17.76 18.51
C ARG A 134 4.21 16.89 18.82
N GLU A 135 3.08 17.51 19.18
CA GLU A 135 1.81 16.78 19.29
C GLU A 135 1.33 16.22 17.95
N GLN A 136 1.73 16.82 16.81
CA GLN A 136 1.39 16.35 15.46
C GLN A 136 -0.08 15.96 15.37
N ARG A 137 -0.98 16.92 15.55
CA ARG A 137 -2.44 16.68 15.67
C ARG A 137 -3.08 16.40 14.31
N THR A 138 -2.36 16.70 13.23
CA THR A 138 -2.82 16.52 11.85
C THR A 138 -1.71 15.86 11.01
N PRO A 139 -2.07 15.17 9.92
CA PRO A 139 -1.09 14.68 8.94
C PRO A 139 -0.20 15.81 8.40
N GLU A 140 -0.72 17.00 8.15
CA GLU A 140 0.05 18.15 7.66
C GLU A 140 1.14 18.57 8.64
N GLU A 141 0.81 18.69 9.93
CA GLU A 141 1.80 19.02 10.98
C GLU A 141 2.89 17.93 11.05
N SER A 142 2.51 16.66 10.97
CA SER A 142 3.45 15.54 10.99
C SER A 142 4.37 15.53 9.78
N LEU A 143 3.82 15.79 8.59
CA LEU A 143 4.58 15.84 7.34
C LEU A 143 5.52 17.04 7.30
N PHE A 144 5.07 18.20 7.81
CA PHE A 144 5.87 19.40 7.93
C PHE A 144 7.04 19.22 8.89
N LEU A 145 6.80 18.61 10.06
CA LEU A 145 7.85 18.32 11.04
C LEU A 145 8.88 17.36 10.46
N LEU A 146 8.43 16.25 9.86
CA LEU A 146 9.30 15.30 9.17
C LEU A 146 10.14 16.02 8.12
N ARG A 147 9.53 16.79 7.23
CA ARG A 147 10.23 17.54 6.18
C ARG A 147 11.28 18.48 6.75
N THR A 148 10.99 19.18 7.84
CA THR A 148 11.94 20.08 8.50
C THR A 148 13.18 19.31 8.97
N GLY A 149 12.99 18.14 9.58
CA GLY A 149 14.08 17.23 9.95
C GLY A 149 14.88 16.71 8.76
N LEU A 150 14.20 16.35 7.65
CA LEU A 150 14.86 15.92 6.41
C LEU A 150 15.69 17.05 5.77
N VAL A 151 15.20 18.30 5.78
CA VAL A 151 15.95 19.47 5.29
C VAL A 151 17.20 19.72 6.13
N ALA A 152 17.08 19.61 7.46
CA ALA A 152 18.24 19.74 8.35
C ALA A 152 19.29 18.64 8.07
N HIS A 153 18.86 17.38 7.92
CA HIS A 153 19.74 16.26 7.56
C HIS A 153 20.41 16.44 6.21
N GLN A 154 19.67 16.93 5.21
CA GLN A 154 20.24 17.27 3.91
C GLN A 154 21.35 18.32 4.05
N GLY A 155 21.11 19.39 4.83
CA GLY A 155 22.10 20.42 5.11
C GLY A 155 23.36 19.86 5.79
N ILE A 156 23.21 18.96 6.78
CA ILE A 156 24.34 18.29 7.44
C ILE A 156 25.15 17.48 6.41
N LEU A 157 24.47 16.69 5.56
CA LEU A 157 25.12 15.90 4.52
C LEU A 157 25.87 16.77 3.50
N ASP A 158 25.30 17.91 3.10
CA ASP A 158 25.95 18.83 2.16
C ASP A 158 27.28 19.39 2.70
N HIS A 159 27.44 19.48 4.02
CA HIS A 159 28.71 19.86 4.65
C HIS A 159 29.65 18.65 4.79
N LEU A 160 29.15 17.51 5.26
CA LEU A 160 29.96 16.28 5.43
C LEU A 160 30.55 15.80 4.10
N LEU A 161 29.81 15.93 2.99
CA LEU A 161 30.26 15.54 1.66
C LEU A 161 31.39 16.42 1.10
N ARG A 162 31.73 17.53 1.76
CA ARG A 162 32.90 18.37 1.40
C ARG A 162 34.21 17.80 1.93
N LEU A 163 34.17 16.86 2.87
CA LEU A 163 35.35 16.15 3.36
C LEU A 163 35.95 15.29 2.23
N ASP A 164 37.26 15.03 2.29
CA ASP A 164 37.97 14.32 1.21
C ASP A 164 37.46 12.89 1.01
N GLY A 165 37.14 12.18 2.10
CA GLY A 165 36.51 10.86 2.10
C GLY A 165 35.54 10.68 3.28
N ALA A 166 34.74 9.63 3.21
CA ALA A 166 33.76 9.28 4.23
C ALA A 166 34.01 7.85 4.75
N PRO A 167 34.39 7.67 6.03
CA PRO A 167 34.55 6.34 6.61
C PRO A 167 33.18 5.66 6.85
N GLN A 168 33.20 4.34 7.06
CA GLN A 168 31.98 3.56 7.35
C GLN A 168 31.25 4.06 8.61
N SER A 169 31.97 4.48 9.64
CA SER A 169 31.37 5.03 10.86
C SER A 169 30.51 6.25 10.56
N LEU A 170 31.00 7.17 9.74
CA LEU A 170 30.25 8.35 9.31
C LEU A 170 28.96 7.94 8.59
N PHE A 171 29.04 6.97 7.68
CA PHE A 171 27.87 6.43 6.99
C PHE A 171 26.83 5.90 7.98
N LEU A 172 27.24 5.05 8.92
CA LEU A 172 26.35 4.46 9.91
C LEU A 172 25.77 5.49 10.88
N ASP A 173 26.55 6.48 11.31
CA ASP A 173 26.10 7.50 12.26
C ASP A 173 25.08 8.47 11.62
N VAL A 174 25.29 8.84 10.35
CA VAL A 174 24.28 9.54 9.54
C VAL A 174 22.99 8.72 9.49
N GLY A 175 23.09 7.42 9.24
CA GLY A 175 21.94 6.52 9.19
C GLY A 175 21.15 6.48 10.50
N ARG A 176 21.84 6.35 11.64
CA ARG A 176 21.23 6.36 12.97
C ARG A 176 20.51 7.68 13.25
N ALA A 177 21.15 8.81 12.97
CA ALA A 177 20.55 10.13 13.15
C ALA A 177 19.28 10.28 12.30
N LEU A 178 19.35 9.86 11.03
CA LEU A 178 18.20 9.93 10.13
C LEU A 178 17.06 9.01 10.57
N GLN A 179 17.36 7.80 11.08
CA GLN A 179 16.32 6.92 11.62
C GLN A 179 15.53 7.60 12.74
N HIS A 180 16.20 8.30 13.67
CA HIS A 180 15.49 9.03 14.71
C HIS A 180 14.49 10.04 14.14
N GLU A 181 14.84 10.77 13.07
CA GLU A 181 13.89 11.68 12.40
C GLU A 181 12.72 10.96 11.73
N LEU A 182 13.00 9.86 11.01
CA LEU A 182 11.96 9.11 10.29
C LEU A 182 10.89 8.56 11.23
N PHE A 183 11.28 8.12 12.43
CA PHE A 183 10.39 7.50 13.41
C PHE A 183 9.73 8.49 14.38
N VAL A 184 10.07 9.79 14.32
CA VAL A 184 9.36 10.85 15.08
C VAL A 184 8.00 11.18 14.47
N SER A 185 7.80 10.92 13.17
CA SER A 185 6.53 11.19 12.48
C SER A 185 5.43 10.21 12.92
N ARG A 186 4.30 10.73 13.42
CA ARG A 186 3.13 9.91 13.81
C ARG A 186 2.41 9.29 12.62
N TYR A 187 2.32 10.01 11.50
CA TYR A 187 1.51 9.59 10.34
C TYR A 187 2.35 9.00 9.19
N PHE A 188 3.63 9.38 9.06
CA PHE A 188 4.51 9.01 7.94
C PHE A 188 5.72 8.16 8.38
N CYS A 189 5.62 7.53 9.55
CA CYS A 189 6.58 6.51 9.97
C CYS A 189 6.69 5.42 8.88
N PRO A 190 7.92 5.09 8.42
CA PRO A 190 8.12 4.05 7.41
C PRO A 190 7.43 2.74 7.79
N PRO A 191 6.58 2.16 6.91
CA PRO A 191 5.95 0.88 7.21
C PRO A 191 6.98 -0.26 7.30
N ALA A 192 6.66 -1.31 8.06
CA ALA A 192 7.42 -2.54 8.03
C ALA A 192 7.36 -3.22 6.66
N ALA A 193 8.28 -4.14 6.39
CA ALA A 193 8.42 -4.75 5.06
C ALA A 193 7.20 -5.54 4.59
N LEU A 194 6.28 -5.96 5.47
CA LEU A 194 5.02 -6.62 5.09
C LEU A 194 3.80 -5.87 5.67
N GLU A 195 3.98 -4.59 5.95
CA GLU A 195 2.90 -3.66 6.29
C GLU A 195 2.49 -2.91 5.02
N PHE A 196 1.19 -2.93 4.70
CA PHE A 196 0.65 -2.39 3.45
C PHE A 196 -0.27 -1.21 3.70
N ARG A 197 -0.40 -0.35 2.68
CA ARG A 197 -1.19 0.88 2.67
C ARG A 197 -2.35 0.75 1.68
N ALA A 198 -3.58 0.85 2.16
CA ALA A 198 -4.78 0.70 1.33
C ALA A 198 -4.87 1.77 0.23
N GLU A 199 -4.22 2.91 0.42
CA GLU A 199 -4.13 4.03 -0.50
C GLU A 199 -3.52 3.59 -1.83
N TYR A 200 -2.47 2.76 -1.82
CA TYR A 200 -1.68 2.48 -3.02
C TYR A 200 -1.22 1.03 -3.19
N ASP A 201 -1.22 0.18 -2.16
CA ASP A 201 -0.83 -1.22 -2.27
C ASP A 201 -2.03 -2.05 -2.70
N ARG A 202 -2.01 -2.55 -3.95
CA ARG A 202 -3.14 -3.25 -4.57
C ARG A 202 -2.68 -4.32 -5.54
N ILE A 203 -3.51 -5.34 -5.70
CA ILE A 203 -3.41 -6.31 -6.78
C ILE A 203 -4.24 -5.78 -7.94
N GLY A 204 -3.59 -5.41 -9.05
CA GLY A 204 -4.27 -4.88 -10.23
C GLY A 204 -4.77 -5.96 -11.20
N SER A 205 -4.27 -7.18 -11.12
CA SER A 205 -4.66 -8.25 -12.05
C SER A 205 -6.05 -8.80 -11.71
N VAL A 206 -7.01 -8.63 -12.63
CA VAL A 206 -8.36 -9.18 -12.50
C VAL A 206 -8.31 -10.70 -12.38
N LEU A 207 -7.45 -11.37 -13.17
CA LEU A 207 -7.26 -12.82 -13.11
C LEU A 207 -6.83 -13.28 -11.71
N LEU A 208 -5.85 -12.60 -11.09
CA LEU A 208 -5.41 -12.95 -9.73
C LEU A 208 -6.49 -12.70 -8.68
N LEU A 209 -7.23 -11.60 -8.79
CA LEU A 209 -8.33 -11.29 -7.87
C LEU A 209 -9.43 -12.36 -7.95
N GLU A 210 -9.77 -12.80 -9.16
CA GLU A 210 -10.72 -13.89 -9.38
C GLU A 210 -10.21 -15.22 -8.83
N GLY A 211 -8.95 -15.56 -9.09
CA GLY A 211 -8.33 -16.78 -8.52
C GLY A 211 -8.29 -16.77 -7.00
N LEU A 212 -8.00 -15.62 -6.39
CA LEU A 212 -8.05 -15.46 -4.93
C LEU A 212 -9.47 -15.60 -4.37
N ARG A 213 -10.48 -15.09 -5.08
CA ARG A 213 -11.90 -15.20 -4.68
C ARG A 213 -12.36 -16.65 -4.59
N LEU A 214 -11.84 -17.52 -5.45
CA LEU A 214 -12.16 -18.96 -5.46
C LEU A 214 -11.57 -19.74 -4.26
N LEU A 215 -10.72 -19.11 -3.44
CA LEU A 215 -10.26 -19.72 -2.18
C LEU A 215 -11.34 -19.60 -1.11
N ASP A 216 -11.90 -20.74 -0.68
CA ASP A 216 -13.00 -20.80 0.29
C ASP A 216 -12.64 -20.27 1.69
N ASP A 217 -11.36 -20.33 2.06
CA ASP A 217 -10.89 -19.98 3.40
C ASP A 217 -10.26 -18.57 3.40
N GLU A 218 -10.91 -17.65 4.10
CA GLU A 218 -10.50 -16.25 4.18
C GLU A 218 -9.08 -16.08 4.75
N LYS A 219 -8.68 -16.89 5.75
CA LYS A 219 -7.33 -16.79 6.32
C LYS A 219 -6.28 -17.21 5.31
N LYS A 220 -6.55 -18.29 4.58
CA LYS A 220 -5.70 -18.79 3.49
C LYS A 220 -5.62 -17.79 2.35
N ARG A 221 -6.76 -17.20 1.95
CA ARG A 221 -6.84 -16.13 0.94
C ARG A 221 -5.99 -14.93 1.32
N ARG A 222 -6.13 -14.42 2.54
CA ARG A 222 -5.33 -13.28 3.07
C ARG A 222 -3.84 -13.62 3.10
N ALA A 223 -3.47 -14.81 3.57
CA ALA A 223 -2.08 -15.25 3.60
C ALA A 223 -1.46 -15.32 2.19
N PHE A 224 -2.20 -15.82 1.22
CA PHE A 224 -1.71 -15.91 -0.16
C PHE A 224 -1.64 -14.53 -0.84
N ALA A 225 -2.66 -13.70 -0.64
CA ALA A 225 -2.71 -12.33 -1.17
C ALA A 225 -1.56 -11.46 -0.66
N LEU A 226 -1.07 -11.68 0.57
CA LEU A 226 0.07 -10.96 1.13
C LEU A 226 1.34 -11.17 0.30
N GLY A 227 1.61 -12.41 -0.14
CA GLY A 227 2.74 -12.72 -1.01
C GLY A 227 2.64 -11.98 -2.35
N LEU A 228 1.46 -11.96 -2.96
CA LEU A 228 1.20 -11.22 -4.19
C LEU A 228 1.36 -9.71 -4.01
N LEU A 229 0.78 -9.13 -2.94
CA LEU A 229 0.90 -7.71 -2.62
C LEU A 229 2.35 -7.28 -2.43
N ALA A 230 3.15 -8.06 -1.70
CA ALA A 230 4.58 -7.81 -1.53
C ALA A 230 5.30 -7.76 -2.88
N SER A 231 5.03 -8.74 -3.76
CA SER A 231 5.63 -8.79 -5.09
C SER A 231 5.20 -7.62 -5.98
N PHE A 232 3.91 -7.25 -5.99
CA PHE A 232 3.43 -6.08 -6.74
C PHE A 232 4.03 -4.77 -6.23
N ARG A 233 4.22 -4.62 -4.92
CA ARG A 233 4.87 -3.43 -4.34
C ARG A 233 6.37 -3.36 -4.70
N ALA A 234 7.06 -4.50 -4.73
CA ALA A 234 8.44 -4.58 -5.20
C ALA A 234 8.55 -4.21 -6.69
N LEU A 235 7.68 -4.75 -7.55
CA LEU A 235 7.58 -4.36 -8.96
C LEU A 235 7.30 -2.87 -9.13
N ARG A 236 6.38 -2.31 -8.33
CA ARG A 236 6.06 -0.88 -8.36
C ARG A 236 7.25 -0.01 -7.96
N SER A 237 8.02 -0.42 -6.95
CA SER A 237 9.26 0.28 -6.56
C SER A 237 10.31 0.22 -7.68
N LEU A 238 10.46 -0.93 -8.36
CA LEU A 238 11.40 -1.10 -9.47
C LEU A 238 11.06 -0.21 -10.69
N ARG A 239 9.80 0.22 -10.87
CA ARG A 239 9.42 1.20 -11.91
C ARG A 239 10.06 2.59 -11.70
N TYR A 240 10.55 2.89 -10.50
CA TYR A 240 11.28 4.13 -10.20
C TYR A 240 12.79 4.01 -10.48
N VAL A 241 13.24 2.85 -10.98
CA VAL A 241 14.57 2.66 -11.57
C VAL A 241 14.42 2.77 -13.09
N PRO A 242 14.82 3.90 -13.71
CA PRO A 242 14.56 4.15 -15.13
C PRO A 242 15.12 3.05 -16.04
N SER A 243 14.41 2.70 -17.11
CA SER A 243 14.95 1.83 -18.16
C SER A 243 15.79 2.62 -19.17
N PRO A 244 16.79 2.00 -19.84
CA PRO A 244 17.50 2.63 -20.95
C PRO A 244 16.53 3.18 -22.00
N PRO A 245 16.80 4.37 -22.58
CA PRO A 245 18.01 5.18 -22.48
C PRO A 245 17.95 6.28 -21.39
N ALA A 246 17.00 6.24 -20.44
CA ALA A 246 16.85 7.28 -19.41
C ALA A 246 17.96 7.23 -18.35
N ALA A 247 18.46 8.39 -17.91
CA ALA A 247 19.60 8.47 -16.99
C ALA A 247 19.22 8.10 -15.55
N HIS A 248 20.07 7.29 -14.91
CA HIS A 248 19.93 6.97 -13.50
C HIS A 248 20.33 8.18 -12.65
N THR A 249 19.52 8.45 -11.63
CA THR A 249 19.90 9.31 -10.52
C THR A 249 20.48 8.47 -9.38
N ARG A 250 21.36 9.01 -8.54
CA ARG A 250 22.01 8.23 -7.46
C ARG A 250 21.04 7.57 -6.49
N ARG A 251 19.84 8.17 -6.29
CA ARG A 251 18.76 7.60 -5.47
C ARG A 251 18.31 6.19 -5.89
N VAL A 252 18.65 5.72 -7.09
CA VAL A 252 18.41 4.34 -7.52
C VAL A 252 19.04 3.32 -6.56
N LEU A 253 20.19 3.62 -5.96
CA LEU A 253 20.80 2.74 -4.94
C LEU A 253 19.90 2.54 -3.72
N VAL A 254 19.26 3.61 -3.26
CA VAL A 254 18.32 3.58 -2.13
C VAL A 254 17.10 2.72 -2.47
N ILE A 255 16.62 2.82 -3.72
CA ILE A 255 15.48 2.03 -4.22
C ILE A 255 15.86 0.55 -4.36
N LEU A 256 17.02 0.23 -4.92
CA LEU A 256 17.46 -1.16 -5.07
C LEU A 256 17.76 -1.84 -3.73
N ALA A 257 18.36 -1.11 -2.77
CA ALA A 257 18.55 -1.59 -1.40
C ALA A 257 17.21 -1.86 -0.70
N LEU A 258 16.21 -0.99 -0.89
CA LEU A 258 14.85 -1.23 -0.42
C LEU A 258 14.28 -2.52 -1.00
N VAL A 259 14.29 -2.66 -2.33
CA VAL A 259 13.72 -3.82 -3.01
C VAL A 259 14.39 -5.10 -2.53
N ARG A 260 15.72 -5.12 -2.39
CA ARG A 260 16.43 -6.27 -1.81
C ARG A 260 15.93 -6.61 -0.41
N SER A 261 15.81 -5.59 0.46
CA SER A 261 15.31 -5.79 1.83
C SER A 261 13.88 -6.35 1.83
N GLU A 262 13.00 -5.87 0.95
CA GLU A 262 11.62 -6.35 0.86
C GLU A 262 11.54 -7.76 0.29
N LEU A 263 12.38 -8.09 -0.70
CA LEU A 263 12.46 -9.45 -1.25
C LEU A 263 13.00 -10.46 -0.24
N HIS A 264 13.96 -10.08 0.61
CA HIS A 264 14.38 -10.93 1.73
C HIS A 264 13.24 -11.16 2.75
N ALA A 265 12.46 -10.13 3.06
CA ALA A 265 11.29 -10.28 3.93
C ALA A 265 10.22 -11.17 3.30
N LEU A 266 9.99 -11.03 1.99
CA LEU A 266 9.08 -11.89 1.22
C LEU A 266 9.54 -13.36 1.22
N VAL A 267 10.83 -13.62 1.01
CA VAL A 267 11.40 -14.98 1.13
C VAL A 267 11.12 -15.57 2.52
N GLY A 268 11.42 -14.81 3.59
CA GLY A 268 11.15 -15.25 4.96
C GLY A 268 9.67 -15.57 5.19
N TYR A 269 8.77 -14.72 4.69
CA TYR A 269 7.33 -14.93 4.76
C TYR A 269 6.89 -16.20 4.02
N LEU A 270 7.29 -16.36 2.76
CA LEU A 270 6.89 -17.49 1.92
C LEU A 270 7.39 -18.84 2.48
N GLU A 271 8.57 -18.85 3.12
CA GLU A 271 9.16 -20.07 3.67
C GLU A 271 8.70 -20.42 5.08
N SER A 272 8.40 -19.42 5.90
CA SER A 272 8.15 -19.63 7.33
C SER A 272 6.72 -19.32 7.73
N ASP A 273 6.19 -18.16 7.32
CA ASP A 273 4.89 -17.68 7.79
C ASP A 273 3.74 -18.21 6.95
N LEU A 274 3.88 -18.27 5.63
CA LEU A 274 2.88 -18.84 4.74
C LEU A 274 2.54 -20.30 5.12
N PRO A 275 3.50 -21.23 5.36
CA PRO A 275 3.17 -22.58 5.82
C PRO A 275 2.49 -22.64 7.19
N ARG A 276 2.76 -21.66 8.09
CA ARG A 276 2.10 -21.57 9.39
C ARG A 276 0.65 -21.11 9.27
N LEU A 277 0.40 -20.14 8.38
CA LEU A 277 -0.92 -19.59 8.10
C LEU A 277 -1.75 -20.49 7.17
N TYR A 278 -1.08 -21.37 6.43
CA TYR A 278 -1.65 -22.34 5.51
C TYR A 278 -1.20 -23.76 5.92
N PRO A 279 -1.70 -24.31 7.04
CA PRO A 279 -1.23 -25.60 7.53
C PRO A 279 -1.57 -26.74 6.55
N GLY A 280 -0.56 -27.50 6.15
CA GLY A 280 -0.65 -28.63 5.21
C GLY A 280 0.34 -28.50 4.04
N ALA A 281 0.73 -29.63 3.43
CA ALA A 281 1.62 -29.67 2.26
C ALA A 281 0.85 -29.45 0.94
N GLY A 282 0.04 -28.38 0.88
CA GLY A 282 -0.75 -28.05 -0.30
C GLY A 282 0.04 -27.34 -1.40
N ALA A 283 -0.51 -27.31 -2.61
CA ALA A 283 0.06 -26.59 -3.75
C ALA A 283 0.46 -25.12 -3.44
N PRO A 284 -0.32 -24.33 -2.65
CA PRO A 284 0.07 -22.97 -2.28
C PRO A 284 1.36 -22.87 -1.46
N VAL A 285 1.59 -23.80 -0.53
CA VAL A 285 2.80 -23.83 0.30
C VAL A 285 4.02 -24.27 -0.53
N ALA A 286 3.83 -25.25 -1.41
CA ALA A 286 4.88 -25.68 -2.34
C ALA A 286 5.26 -24.55 -3.30
N ALA A 287 4.28 -23.84 -3.84
CA ALA A 287 4.48 -22.67 -4.69
C ALA A 287 5.19 -21.53 -3.96
N GLY A 288 4.81 -21.24 -2.70
CA GLY A 288 5.50 -20.27 -1.87
C GLY A 288 6.99 -20.59 -1.70
N LYS A 289 7.33 -21.85 -1.36
CA LYS A 289 8.72 -22.29 -1.26
C LYS A 289 9.47 -22.19 -2.59
N ALA A 290 8.84 -22.60 -3.69
CA ALA A 290 9.45 -22.50 -5.02
C ALA A 290 9.72 -21.03 -5.43
N ALA A 291 8.76 -20.14 -5.17
CA ALA A 291 8.90 -18.71 -5.43
C ALA A 291 10.00 -18.09 -4.56
N ALA A 292 10.08 -18.47 -3.28
CA ALA A 292 11.13 -18.02 -2.37
C ALA A 292 12.53 -18.47 -2.83
N GLN A 293 12.66 -19.72 -3.30
CA GLN A 293 13.92 -20.23 -3.84
C GLN A 293 14.37 -19.41 -5.05
N LYS A 294 13.47 -19.10 -6.00
CA LYS A 294 13.78 -18.28 -7.17
C LYS A 294 14.29 -16.90 -6.81
N ILE A 295 13.61 -16.22 -5.88
CA ILE A 295 14.06 -14.91 -5.39
C ILE A 295 15.45 -15.04 -4.75
N ARG A 296 15.67 -16.06 -3.92
CA ARG A 296 16.95 -16.31 -3.25
C ARG A 296 18.09 -16.51 -4.24
N ASP A 297 17.89 -17.33 -5.28
CA ASP A 297 18.89 -17.60 -6.31
C ASP A 297 19.28 -16.32 -7.06
N VAL A 298 18.29 -15.46 -7.36
CA VAL A 298 18.55 -14.16 -7.99
C VAL A 298 19.27 -13.22 -7.01
N LEU A 299 18.84 -13.12 -5.76
CA LEU A 299 19.50 -12.29 -4.75
C LEU A 299 20.95 -12.71 -4.44
N ALA A 300 21.30 -13.99 -4.70
CA ALA A 300 22.65 -14.52 -4.58
C ALA A 300 23.51 -14.29 -5.83
N SER A 301 22.89 -14.17 -7.01
CA SER A 301 23.59 -13.93 -8.29
C SER A 301 23.73 -12.45 -8.65
N VAL A 302 22.90 -11.57 -8.09
CA VAL A 302 23.03 -10.12 -8.27
C VAL A 302 24.28 -9.63 -7.56
N PRO A 303 25.24 -9.02 -8.29
CA PRO A 303 26.49 -8.55 -7.70
C PRO A 303 26.21 -7.42 -6.72
N PRO A 304 27.15 -7.15 -5.80
CA PRO A 304 26.92 -6.09 -4.86
C PRO A 304 26.78 -4.71 -5.49
N LEU A 305 25.74 -3.96 -5.08
CA LEU A 305 25.37 -2.61 -5.56
C LEU A 305 26.53 -1.63 -5.59
N LEU A 306 27.58 -1.88 -4.79
CA LEU A 306 28.66 -0.95 -4.54
C LEU A 306 30.05 -1.53 -4.87
N ALA A 307 30.11 -2.63 -5.61
CA ALA A 307 31.39 -3.20 -6.06
C ALA A 307 32.07 -2.33 -7.14
N GLN A 308 31.34 -1.41 -7.76
CA GLN A 308 31.81 -0.55 -8.85
C GLN A 308 31.21 0.87 -8.74
N PRO A 309 31.80 1.87 -9.40
CA PRO A 309 31.31 3.25 -9.39
C PRO A 309 29.87 3.37 -9.92
N LEU A 310 29.09 4.24 -9.28
CA LEU A 310 27.70 4.62 -9.60
C LEU A 310 27.39 5.02 -11.05
N THR A 311 28.43 5.16 -11.88
CA THR A 311 28.34 5.49 -13.31
C THR A 311 28.17 4.26 -14.19
N ASP A 312 28.36 3.04 -13.67
CA ASP A 312 28.11 1.83 -14.46
C ASP A 312 26.61 1.57 -14.59
N ARG A 313 26.06 2.21 -15.62
CA ARG A 313 24.66 2.10 -16.02
C ARG A 313 24.27 0.66 -16.31
N ALA A 314 25.17 -0.11 -16.94
CA ALA A 314 24.91 -1.48 -17.34
C ALA A 314 24.75 -2.38 -16.10
N GLN A 315 25.52 -2.14 -15.05
CA GLN A 315 25.34 -2.84 -13.77
C GLN A 315 23.96 -2.56 -13.17
N LEU A 316 23.57 -1.28 -13.03
CA LEU A 316 22.27 -0.92 -12.45
C LEU A 316 21.09 -1.44 -13.27
N ASP A 317 21.20 -1.41 -14.59
CA ASP A 317 20.22 -1.98 -15.52
C ASP A 317 20.11 -3.50 -15.33
N PHE A 318 21.25 -4.20 -15.28
CA PHE A 318 21.30 -5.64 -15.04
C PHE A 318 20.64 -6.03 -13.71
N GLN A 319 20.93 -5.29 -12.63
CA GLN A 319 20.32 -5.57 -11.33
C GLN A 319 18.82 -5.34 -11.35
N ARG A 320 18.37 -4.20 -11.90
CA ARG A 320 16.93 -3.91 -12.08
C ARG A 320 16.26 -5.04 -12.82
N ASP A 321 16.79 -5.43 -13.98
CA ASP A 321 16.16 -6.40 -14.86
C ASP A 321 16.07 -7.79 -14.20
N LYS A 322 17.13 -8.21 -13.51
CA LYS A 322 17.13 -9.46 -12.73
C LYS A 322 16.10 -9.44 -11.61
N LEU A 323 15.99 -8.35 -10.86
CA LEU A 323 15.02 -8.23 -9.77
C LEU A 323 13.58 -8.16 -10.31
N VAL A 324 13.35 -7.47 -11.44
CA VAL A 324 12.04 -7.44 -12.11
C VAL A 324 11.65 -8.85 -12.57
N GLU A 325 12.56 -9.54 -13.26
CA GLU A 325 12.36 -10.92 -13.75
C GLU A 325 12.02 -11.86 -12.59
N ALA A 326 12.81 -11.87 -11.51
CA ALA A 326 12.59 -12.72 -10.34
C ALA A 326 11.24 -12.43 -9.66
N THR A 327 10.86 -11.17 -9.57
CA THR A 327 9.61 -10.77 -8.91
C THR A 327 8.40 -11.13 -9.79
N LYS A 328 8.52 -11.00 -11.11
CA LYS A 328 7.50 -11.52 -12.05
C LYS A 328 7.39 -13.04 -11.99
N GLU A 329 8.51 -13.77 -11.96
CA GLU A 329 8.55 -15.23 -11.81
C GLU A 329 7.88 -15.67 -10.50
N CYS A 330 8.15 -14.98 -9.38
CA CYS A 330 7.48 -15.19 -8.10
C CYS A 330 5.95 -15.09 -8.24
N VAL A 331 5.44 -13.99 -8.80
CA VAL A 331 4.00 -13.82 -9.03
C VAL A 331 3.44 -14.91 -9.95
N GLY A 332 4.16 -15.30 -11.00
CA GLY A 332 3.76 -16.36 -11.90
C GLY A 332 3.64 -17.73 -11.22
N ILE A 333 4.62 -18.08 -10.37
CA ILE A 333 4.59 -19.32 -9.57
C ILE A 333 3.39 -19.32 -8.62
N LEU A 334 3.12 -18.18 -7.96
CA LEU A 334 1.97 -18.03 -7.07
C LEU A 334 0.65 -18.09 -7.86
N ALA A 335 0.56 -17.45 -9.02
CA ALA A 335 -0.60 -17.49 -9.91
C ALA A 335 -0.93 -18.91 -10.36
N ASN A 336 0.06 -19.67 -10.80
CA ASN A 336 -0.09 -21.05 -11.24
C ASN A 336 -0.59 -21.99 -10.12
N ALA A 337 -0.37 -21.62 -8.86
CA ALA A 337 -0.91 -22.36 -7.71
C ALA A 337 -2.37 -22.02 -7.39
N LEU A 338 -2.87 -20.87 -7.85
CA LEU A 338 -4.29 -20.52 -7.82
C LEU A 338 -5.05 -21.19 -8.97
N ASP A 339 -4.48 -21.09 -10.17
CA ASP A 339 -5.04 -21.66 -11.38
C ASP A 339 -3.92 -21.96 -12.39
N PRO A 340 -3.67 -23.25 -12.72
CA PRO A 340 -2.67 -23.64 -13.72
C PRO A 340 -2.94 -23.11 -15.13
N ALA A 341 -4.17 -22.69 -15.44
CA ALA A 341 -4.50 -22.09 -16.72
C ALA A 341 -4.07 -20.61 -16.82
N MET A 342 -3.66 -19.97 -15.70
CA MET A 342 -3.16 -18.60 -15.73
C MET A 342 -1.76 -18.54 -16.36
N GLY A 343 -1.71 -18.08 -17.62
CA GLY A 343 -0.47 -17.85 -18.34
C GLY A 343 0.41 -16.77 -17.68
N HIS A 344 1.70 -17.04 -17.57
CA HIS A 344 2.69 -16.17 -16.90
C HIS A 344 2.69 -14.70 -17.40
N TYR A 345 2.53 -14.50 -18.72
CA TYR A 345 2.63 -13.19 -19.35
C TYR A 345 1.34 -12.35 -19.25
N ALA A 346 0.17 -12.99 -19.14
CA ALA A 346 -1.12 -12.32 -19.06
C ALA A 346 -1.29 -11.46 -17.78
N LEU A 347 -0.41 -11.62 -16.80
CA LEU A 347 -0.46 -10.93 -15.51
C LEU A 347 0.16 -9.52 -15.53
N PHE A 348 0.94 -9.18 -16.55
CA PHE A 348 1.78 -7.96 -16.57
C PHE A 348 1.70 -7.14 -17.86
N GLU A 349 0.85 -7.51 -18.82
CA GLU A 349 0.69 -6.70 -20.04
C GLU A 349 -0.06 -5.41 -19.71
N ASP A 350 0.68 -4.31 -19.54
CA ASP A 350 0.17 -3.06 -18.97
C ASP A 350 -1.06 -2.49 -19.72
N ASP A 351 -1.12 -2.58 -21.04
CA ASP A 351 -2.24 -2.01 -21.83
C ASP A 351 -3.46 -2.93 -21.88
N ALA A 352 -3.25 -4.24 -22.08
CA ALA A 352 -4.34 -5.24 -22.02
C ALA A 352 -4.92 -5.32 -20.60
N ALA A 353 -4.06 -5.38 -19.58
CA ALA A 353 -4.48 -5.44 -18.17
C ALA A 353 -5.25 -4.19 -17.73
N ARG A 354 -4.88 -2.98 -18.20
CA ARG A 354 -5.64 -1.76 -17.91
C ARG A 354 -7.02 -1.75 -18.58
N THR A 355 -7.09 -2.29 -19.79
CA THR A 355 -8.35 -2.46 -20.51
C THR A 355 -9.24 -3.44 -19.77
N ASP A 356 -8.72 -4.62 -19.41
CA ASP A 356 -9.43 -5.65 -18.64
C ASP A 356 -9.92 -5.14 -17.28
N GLN A 357 -9.08 -4.42 -16.53
CA GLN A 357 -9.46 -3.79 -15.27
C GLN A 357 -10.61 -2.80 -15.44
N SER A 358 -10.54 -1.97 -16.49
CA SER A 358 -11.55 -0.94 -16.76
C SER A 358 -12.85 -1.57 -17.23
N GLU A 359 -12.80 -2.58 -18.09
CA GLU A 359 -13.97 -3.32 -18.56
C GLU A 359 -14.64 -4.10 -17.43
N ARG A 360 -13.83 -4.78 -16.60
CA ARG A 360 -14.34 -5.50 -15.43
C ARG A 360 -15.02 -4.55 -14.46
N LEU A 361 -14.36 -3.45 -14.10
CA LEU A 361 -14.96 -2.45 -13.21
C LEU A 361 -16.24 -1.86 -13.82
N ARG A 362 -16.27 -1.58 -15.13
CA ARG A 362 -17.47 -1.09 -15.82
C ARG A 362 -18.62 -2.09 -15.70
N LYS A 363 -18.34 -3.39 -15.88
CA LYS A 363 -19.33 -4.46 -15.69
C LYS A 363 -19.84 -4.54 -14.25
N ASP A 364 -18.93 -4.51 -13.29
CA ASP A 364 -19.29 -4.61 -11.87
C ASP A 364 -20.13 -3.41 -11.42
N LEU A 365 -19.76 -2.18 -11.82
CA LEU A 365 -20.55 -0.98 -11.50
C LEU A 365 -21.96 -1.04 -12.09
N TRP A 366 -22.09 -1.51 -13.34
CA TRP A 366 -23.39 -1.69 -13.97
C TRP A 366 -24.24 -2.72 -13.23
N VAL A 367 -23.68 -3.90 -12.93
CA VAL A 367 -24.40 -4.95 -12.19
C VAL A 367 -24.79 -4.46 -10.80
N PHE A 368 -23.91 -3.76 -10.08
CA PHE A 368 -24.22 -3.22 -8.75
C PHE A 368 -25.39 -2.23 -8.82
N ARG A 369 -25.42 -1.37 -9.85
CA ARG A 369 -26.49 -0.39 -10.05
C ARG A 369 -27.83 -1.09 -10.26
N GLU A 370 -27.86 -2.06 -11.17
CA GLU A 370 -29.07 -2.84 -11.45
C GLU A 370 -29.52 -3.65 -10.23
N MET A 371 -28.60 -4.18 -9.43
CA MET A 371 -28.93 -4.84 -8.17
C MET A 371 -29.53 -3.88 -7.15
N CYS A 372 -29.07 -2.62 -7.08
CA CYS A 372 -29.69 -1.61 -6.22
C CYS A 372 -31.12 -1.27 -6.69
N HIS A 373 -31.35 -1.10 -7.99
CA HIS A 373 -32.68 -0.88 -8.54
C HIS A 373 -33.61 -2.09 -8.31
N TYR A 374 -33.09 -3.30 -8.53
CA TYR A 374 -33.82 -4.55 -8.29
C TYR A 374 -34.24 -4.67 -6.83
N THR A 375 -33.32 -4.46 -5.88
CA THR A 375 -33.61 -4.52 -4.44
C THR A 375 -34.57 -3.40 -4.03
N ALA A 376 -34.39 -2.17 -4.51
CA ALA A 376 -35.33 -1.08 -4.22
C ALA A 376 -36.77 -1.44 -4.66
N HIS A 377 -36.95 -1.98 -5.86
CA HIS A 377 -38.27 -2.42 -6.33
C HIS A 377 -38.83 -3.60 -5.52
N ALA A 378 -37.98 -4.55 -5.11
CA ALA A 378 -38.40 -5.68 -4.28
C ALA A 378 -38.86 -5.24 -2.88
N LEU A 379 -38.23 -4.23 -2.29
CA LEU A 379 -38.57 -3.68 -0.97
C LEU A 379 -39.89 -2.91 -0.93
N GLN A 380 -40.41 -2.48 -2.08
CA GLN A 380 -41.70 -1.79 -2.19
C GLN A 380 -42.91 -2.74 -2.28
N GLN A 381 -42.67 -4.06 -2.42
CA GLN A 381 -43.75 -5.03 -2.53
C GLN A 381 -44.50 -5.17 -1.19
N PRO A 382 -45.82 -5.40 -1.19
CA PRO A 382 -46.62 -5.49 0.05
C PRO A 382 -46.14 -6.55 1.04
N ASP A 383 -45.60 -7.66 0.52
CA ASP A 383 -45.09 -8.81 1.29
C ASP A 383 -43.56 -8.77 1.45
N ALA A 384 -42.92 -7.62 1.21
CA ALA A 384 -41.47 -7.50 1.25
C ALA A 384 -40.92 -7.81 2.64
N THR A 385 -39.99 -8.76 2.69
CA THR A 385 -39.22 -9.07 3.89
C THR A 385 -37.81 -8.49 3.79
N PRO A 386 -37.09 -8.37 4.91
CA PRO A 386 -35.70 -7.98 4.88
C PRO A 386 -34.82 -8.85 3.95
N ASP A 387 -35.18 -10.12 3.78
CA ASP A 387 -34.44 -11.07 2.95
C ASP A 387 -34.44 -10.70 1.45
N ALA A 388 -35.33 -9.80 1.01
CA ALA A 388 -35.32 -9.24 -0.34
C ALA A 388 -34.00 -8.52 -0.70
N ALA A 389 -33.21 -8.10 0.31
CA ALA A 389 -31.89 -7.50 0.13
C ALA A 389 -30.74 -8.51 0.04
N GLU A 390 -30.99 -9.80 0.28
CA GLU A 390 -29.94 -10.82 0.34
C GLU A 390 -29.15 -10.99 -0.97
N PRO A 391 -29.77 -10.94 -2.17
CA PRO A 391 -29.02 -10.93 -3.43
C PRO A 391 -28.04 -9.76 -3.53
N LEU A 392 -28.44 -8.56 -3.10
CA LEU A 392 -27.59 -7.37 -3.09
C LEU A 392 -26.45 -7.51 -2.08
N ARG A 393 -26.70 -8.09 -0.89
CA ARG A 393 -25.67 -8.35 0.12
C ARG A 393 -24.60 -9.32 -0.36
N ARG A 394 -25.02 -10.43 -0.98
CA ARG A 394 -24.07 -11.40 -1.57
C ARG A 394 -23.23 -10.73 -2.66
N TYR A 395 -23.86 -9.98 -3.55
CA TYR A 395 -23.13 -9.25 -4.58
C TYR A 395 -22.17 -8.19 -3.99
N ALA A 396 -22.56 -7.49 -2.94
CA ALA A 396 -21.70 -6.53 -2.25
C ALA A 396 -20.43 -7.19 -1.69
N THR A 397 -20.53 -8.41 -1.17
CA THR A 397 -19.37 -9.21 -0.76
C THR A 397 -18.48 -9.58 -1.94
N GLU A 398 -19.07 -10.05 -3.06
CA GLU A 398 -18.30 -10.34 -4.28
C GLU A 398 -17.61 -9.11 -4.86
N PHE A 399 -18.29 -7.97 -4.83
CA PHE A 399 -17.75 -6.69 -5.28
C PHE A 399 -16.54 -6.26 -4.44
N ARG A 400 -16.58 -6.47 -3.11
CA ARG A 400 -15.44 -6.18 -2.22
C ARG A 400 -14.19 -6.97 -2.56
N ASP A 401 -14.34 -8.22 -2.99
CA ASP A 401 -13.22 -9.10 -3.34
C ASP A 401 -12.52 -8.67 -4.64
N VAL A 402 -13.27 -8.19 -5.64
CA VAL A 402 -12.72 -7.88 -6.98
C VAL A 402 -12.94 -6.41 -7.36
N GLY A 403 -14.19 -6.01 -7.65
CA GLY A 403 -14.52 -4.69 -8.19
C GLY A 403 -14.04 -3.52 -7.33
N TYR A 404 -14.09 -3.64 -6.01
CA TYR A 404 -13.63 -2.62 -5.06
C TYR A 404 -12.12 -2.36 -5.18
N GLN A 405 -11.32 -3.39 -5.48
CA GLN A 405 -9.87 -3.25 -5.64
C GLN A 405 -9.52 -2.40 -6.88
N LEU A 406 -10.42 -2.39 -7.87
CA LEU A 406 -10.28 -1.66 -9.13
C LEU A 406 -10.76 -0.21 -9.06
N LEU A 407 -11.46 0.18 -8.00
CA LEU A 407 -11.89 1.57 -7.76
C LEU A 407 -10.70 2.50 -7.56
N ARG A 408 -10.82 3.76 -8.00
CA ARG A 408 -9.90 4.81 -7.57
C ARG A 408 -10.05 5.04 -6.07
N HIS A 409 -8.97 5.43 -5.38
CA HIS A 409 -9.05 5.64 -3.93
C HIS A 409 -10.08 6.70 -3.54
N SER A 410 -10.20 7.75 -4.36
CA SER A 410 -11.17 8.85 -4.18
C SER A 410 -12.61 8.37 -4.09
N ASP A 411 -12.94 7.29 -4.80
CA ASP A 411 -14.32 6.86 -4.99
C ASP A 411 -14.73 5.91 -3.87
N ARG A 412 -13.78 5.27 -3.18
CA ARG A 412 -14.01 4.21 -2.18
C ARG A 412 -14.90 4.64 -1.03
N GLU A 413 -14.82 5.87 -0.55
CA GLU A 413 -15.59 6.32 0.61
C GLU A 413 -17.11 6.19 0.42
N LEU A 414 -17.60 6.50 -0.78
CA LEU A 414 -19.02 6.40 -1.09
C LEU A 414 -19.48 4.94 -1.10
N PHE A 415 -18.60 4.03 -1.52
CA PHE A 415 -18.83 2.58 -1.48
C PHE A 415 -18.74 2.06 -0.04
N ASP A 416 -17.70 2.45 0.72
CA ASP A 416 -17.51 2.06 2.12
C ASP A 416 -18.76 2.38 2.95
N ARG A 417 -19.29 3.60 2.84
CA ARG A 417 -20.51 4.03 3.54
C ARG A 417 -21.71 3.14 3.20
N PHE A 418 -21.92 2.81 1.92
CA PHE A 418 -23.05 1.98 1.51
C PHE A 418 -22.87 0.51 1.91
N LEU A 419 -21.66 -0.03 1.78
CA LEU A 419 -21.34 -1.40 2.15
C LEU A 419 -21.49 -1.59 3.68
N ASP A 420 -21.03 -0.64 4.48
CA ASP A 420 -21.22 -0.64 5.94
C ASP A 420 -22.71 -0.54 6.32
N LEU A 421 -23.49 0.25 5.57
CA LEU A 421 -24.95 0.32 5.76
C LEU A 421 -25.60 -1.03 5.47
N LEU A 422 -25.19 -1.74 4.42
CA LEU A 422 -25.74 -3.06 4.05
C LEU A 422 -25.39 -4.16 5.08
N GLU A 423 -24.16 -4.17 5.59
CA GLU A 423 -23.72 -5.11 6.63
C GLU A 423 -24.37 -4.80 7.98
N GLY A 424 -24.43 -3.51 8.35
CA GLY A 424 -25.01 -3.02 9.59
C GLY A 424 -26.55 -3.02 9.62
N TRP A 425 -27.21 -3.50 8.57
CA TRP A 425 -28.67 -3.44 8.41
C TRP A 425 -29.48 -4.37 9.35
N SER A 426 -28.93 -4.77 10.50
CA SER A 426 -29.68 -5.47 11.56
C SER A 426 -30.77 -4.60 12.23
N GLY A 427 -30.88 -3.32 11.85
CA GLY A 427 -31.91 -2.39 12.32
C GLY A 427 -31.61 -1.85 13.71
N ARG A 428 -32.14 -0.66 14.04
CA ARG A 428 -32.06 -0.16 15.42
C ARG A 428 -33.09 -0.87 16.30
N ARG A 429 -32.74 -1.15 17.56
CA ARG A 429 -33.71 -1.73 18.53
C ARG A 429 -34.96 -0.83 18.60
N GLY A 430 -36.13 -1.39 18.33
CA GLY A 430 -37.42 -0.70 18.37
C GLY A 430 -37.86 -0.02 17.06
N GLU A 431 -37.07 -0.09 15.99
CA GLU A 431 -37.44 0.45 14.68
C GLU A 431 -38.42 -0.48 13.94
N SER A 432 -39.52 0.07 13.42
CA SER A 432 -40.50 -0.74 12.68
C SER A 432 -39.88 -1.31 11.40
N THR A 433 -40.30 -2.52 11.00
CA THR A 433 -39.82 -3.16 9.76
C THR A 433 -40.06 -2.28 8.54
N GLN A 434 -41.21 -1.61 8.47
CA GLN A 434 -41.56 -0.75 7.34
C GLN A 434 -40.63 0.46 7.18
N ILE A 435 -40.24 1.10 8.30
CA ILE A 435 -39.26 2.21 8.27
C ILE A 435 -37.88 1.71 7.82
N ARG A 436 -37.48 0.51 8.26
CA ARG A 436 -36.20 -0.11 7.86
C ARG A 436 -36.14 -0.44 6.36
N LEU A 437 -37.24 -0.96 5.81
CA LEU A 437 -37.36 -1.26 4.38
C LEU A 437 -37.35 0.04 3.55
N GLN A 438 -38.10 1.06 3.96
CA GLN A 438 -38.12 2.36 3.28
C GLN A 438 -36.74 3.02 3.27
N ARG A 439 -36.04 3.01 4.40
CA ARG A 439 -34.69 3.58 4.48
C ARG A 439 -33.70 2.85 3.56
N LEU A 440 -33.73 1.52 3.55
CA LEU A 440 -32.85 0.76 2.65
C LEU A 440 -33.20 1.01 1.19
N HIS A 441 -34.49 1.11 0.85
CA HIS A 441 -34.94 1.52 -0.47
C HIS A 441 -34.32 2.87 -0.87
N ASP A 442 -34.41 3.88 -0.01
CA ASP A 442 -33.88 5.22 -0.29
C ASP A 442 -32.33 5.23 -0.37
N ASP A 443 -31.66 4.41 0.44
CA ASP A 443 -30.21 4.20 0.39
C ASP A 443 -29.79 3.52 -0.94
N CYS A 444 -30.54 2.51 -1.40
CA CYS A 444 -30.31 1.85 -2.69
C CYS A 444 -30.47 2.82 -3.88
N GLN A 445 -31.52 3.65 -3.87
CA GLN A 445 -31.74 4.63 -4.93
C GLN A 445 -30.60 5.66 -4.99
N ARG A 446 -30.21 6.22 -3.84
CA ARG A 446 -29.10 7.19 -3.76
C ARG A 446 -27.78 6.57 -4.20
N PHE A 447 -27.51 5.32 -3.82
CA PHE A 447 -26.28 4.65 -4.22
C PHE A 447 -26.28 4.28 -5.72
N ALA A 448 -27.43 3.95 -6.31
CA ALA A 448 -27.56 3.75 -7.74
C ALA A 448 -27.16 4.99 -8.55
N GLU A 449 -27.51 6.20 -8.10
CA GLU A 449 -27.07 7.45 -8.73
C GLU A 449 -25.54 7.65 -8.63
N ILE A 450 -24.92 7.25 -7.52
CA ILE A 450 -23.47 7.28 -7.35
C ILE A 450 -22.79 6.31 -8.32
N LEU A 451 -23.33 5.09 -8.43
CA LEU A 451 -22.85 4.07 -9.35
C LEU A 451 -22.98 4.51 -10.81
N GLU A 452 -24.07 5.21 -11.18
CA GLU A 452 -24.24 5.79 -12.52
C GLU A 452 -23.09 6.76 -12.86
N ARG A 453 -22.81 7.71 -11.97
CA ARG A 453 -21.73 8.68 -12.17
C ARG A 453 -20.36 7.99 -12.27
N ALA A 454 -20.12 6.99 -11.42
CA ALA A 454 -18.88 6.20 -11.47
C ALA A 454 -18.78 5.44 -12.79
N LEU A 455 -19.86 4.82 -13.25
CA LEU A 455 -19.94 4.10 -14.52
C LEU A 455 -19.65 5.01 -15.71
N GLU A 456 -20.21 6.22 -15.74
CA GLU A 456 -19.93 7.21 -16.78
C GLU A 456 -18.45 7.61 -16.81
N LEU A 457 -17.85 7.87 -15.65
CA LEU A 457 -16.44 8.24 -15.54
C LEU A 457 -15.51 7.11 -15.99
N VAL A 458 -15.82 5.86 -15.62
CA VAL A 458 -15.07 4.69 -16.09
C VAL A 458 -15.23 4.51 -17.59
N SER A 459 -16.44 4.67 -18.13
CA SER A 459 -16.72 4.52 -19.56
C SER A 459 -16.02 5.56 -20.44
N LYS A 460 -15.68 6.73 -19.89
CA LYS A 460 -14.92 7.79 -20.57
C LYS A 460 -13.40 7.54 -20.62
N ARG A 461 -12.88 6.48 -19.98
CA ARG A 461 -11.45 6.14 -20.02
C ARG A 461 -10.99 5.86 -21.45
N SER A 462 -9.77 6.29 -21.78
CA SER A 462 -9.17 6.17 -23.12
C SER A 462 -9.21 4.75 -23.68
N GLU A 463 -8.93 3.77 -22.82
CA GLU A 463 -8.89 2.34 -23.12
C GLU A 463 -10.27 1.76 -23.46
N LEU A 464 -11.37 2.39 -23.00
CA LEU A 464 -12.74 1.91 -23.25
C LEU A 464 -13.47 2.64 -24.37
N GLN A 465 -12.91 3.72 -24.93
CA GLN A 465 -13.58 4.55 -25.94
C GLN A 465 -14.03 3.77 -27.19
N LYS A 466 -13.35 2.67 -27.51
CA LYS A 466 -13.65 1.81 -28.66
C LYS A 466 -14.32 0.48 -28.30
N ILE A 467 -14.60 0.25 -27.02
CA ILE A 467 -15.15 -1.00 -26.51
C ILE A 467 -16.57 -0.71 -26.01
N PRO A 468 -17.62 -1.02 -26.79
CA PRO A 468 -19.00 -0.80 -26.36
C PRO A 468 -19.34 -1.67 -25.14
N ILE A 469 -20.44 -1.33 -24.46
CA ILE A 469 -20.98 -2.18 -23.40
C ILE A 469 -21.57 -3.43 -24.06
N ASP A 470 -21.15 -4.61 -23.59
CA ASP A 470 -21.73 -5.88 -23.96
C ASP A 470 -22.98 -6.15 -23.11
N ASP A 471 -24.12 -5.63 -23.58
CA ASP A 471 -25.42 -5.74 -22.90
C ASP A 471 -25.82 -7.20 -22.61
N ALA A 472 -25.45 -8.15 -23.48
CA ALA A 472 -25.79 -9.55 -23.30
C ALA A 472 -25.01 -10.15 -22.12
N SER A 473 -23.69 -9.95 -22.10
CA SER A 473 -22.80 -10.40 -21.03
C SER A 473 -23.12 -9.75 -19.67
N TYR A 474 -23.55 -8.48 -19.68
CA TYR A 474 -23.90 -7.74 -18.47
C TYR A 474 -25.23 -8.24 -17.89
N ARG A 475 -26.25 -8.45 -18.74
CA ARG A 475 -27.54 -9.03 -18.33
C ARG A 475 -27.39 -10.47 -17.86
N GLU A 476 -26.52 -11.27 -18.48
CA GLU A 476 -26.23 -12.62 -18.01
C GLU A 476 -25.63 -12.61 -16.60
N ALA A 477 -24.68 -11.71 -16.34
CA ALA A 477 -24.08 -11.56 -15.02
C ALA A 477 -25.11 -11.11 -13.97
N LEU A 478 -25.96 -10.14 -14.29
CA LEU A 478 -27.06 -9.73 -13.41
C LEU A 478 -28.00 -10.89 -13.08
N ALA A 479 -28.37 -11.69 -14.09
CA ALA A 479 -29.26 -12.84 -13.89
C ALA A 479 -28.63 -13.93 -13.00
N LYS A 480 -27.30 -14.13 -13.08
CA LYS A 480 -26.55 -15.04 -12.20
C LYS A 480 -26.61 -14.57 -10.74
N VAL A 481 -26.29 -13.29 -10.52
CA VAL A 481 -26.31 -12.66 -9.20
C VAL A 481 -27.71 -12.69 -8.57
N GLN A 482 -28.76 -12.37 -9.33
CA GLN A 482 -30.15 -12.42 -8.86
C GLN A 482 -30.55 -13.85 -8.42
N LYS A 483 -30.12 -14.87 -9.15
CA LYS A 483 -30.40 -16.27 -8.86
C LYS A 483 -29.50 -16.85 -7.76
N GLY A 484 -28.47 -16.13 -7.35
CA GLY A 484 -27.50 -16.59 -6.36
C GLY A 484 -26.63 -17.75 -6.84
N ARG A 485 -26.25 -17.75 -8.13
CA ARG A 485 -25.43 -18.79 -8.75
C ARG A 485 -24.17 -18.23 -9.39
#